data_AF-A0A1E1K6Z5-F1
#
_entry.id   AF-A0A1E1K6Z5-F1
#
_cell.length_a   1.000
_cell.length_b   1.000
_cell.length_c   1.000
_cell.angle_alpha   90.00
_cell.angle_beta   90.00
_cell.angle_gamma   90.00
#
_symmetry.space_group_name_H-M   'P 1'
#
loop_
_entity.id
_entity.type
_entity.pdbx_description
1 polymer ?
#
loop_
_entity_poly.entity_id
_entity_poly.type
_entity_poly.pdbx_seq_one_letter_code
_entity_poly.pdbx_strand_id
1 'polypeptide(L)'
;MNADLSPACDINTDLFCDGGAYNNYDLEVIDRMGADSFQPDSGVMITKSKDDAMGTYQWTIDANPQDIRLLNFNRPDGTPAYVTIGDYRQLADALFHAGTRSGSEFEYIDKPNTLHIYIVCVNRDSTGVLSYTTAIRSLNSTTSDPHKRKVAVSWLTVGSRPTTKGVAYSFQVYITGSYSEPAGGVAHPRDVSAYLKSDVFRLSASVTGWGWKVKLPNALVTAKFGEKKTGYVAVTPDSPLASLVGIVKLTATSESNPAVSASGLCWVNRF
;
A
#
# COMPACT_ATOMS: atom_id res chain seq x y z
N MET A 1 3.82 -20.47 -6.39
CA MET A 1 3.09 -21.15 -5.29
C MET A 1 2.86 -22.60 -5.68
N ASN A 2 2.60 -23.51 -4.73
CA ASN A 2 2.38 -24.93 -5.08
C ASN A 2 0.99 -25.19 -5.69
N ALA A 3 -0.03 -24.43 -5.28
CA ALA A 3 -1.39 -24.44 -5.83
C ALA A 3 -2.12 -23.15 -5.41
N ASP A 4 -3.12 -22.74 -6.20
CA ASP A 4 -4.12 -21.75 -5.78
C ASP A 4 -5.13 -22.37 -4.84
N LEU A 5 -5.25 -21.78 -3.65
CA LEU A 5 -6.13 -22.24 -2.57
C LEU A 5 -7.48 -21.50 -2.55
N SER A 6 -7.72 -20.60 -3.51
CA SER A 6 -8.99 -19.90 -3.67
C SER A 6 -10.16 -20.89 -3.80
N PRO A 7 -11.32 -20.58 -3.19
CA PRO A 7 -12.50 -21.44 -3.34
C PRO A 7 -12.93 -21.52 -4.80
N ALA A 8 -13.50 -22.66 -5.19
CA ALA A 8 -14.06 -22.80 -6.53
C ALA A 8 -15.22 -21.81 -6.73
N CYS A 9 -15.30 -21.23 -7.93
CA CYS A 9 -16.36 -20.36 -8.40
C CYS A 9 -16.70 -20.70 -9.87
N ASP A 10 -17.83 -20.20 -10.37
CA ASP A 10 -18.28 -20.46 -11.75
C ASP A 10 -18.20 -19.19 -12.60
N ILE A 11 -17.25 -19.19 -13.54
CA ILE A 11 -16.99 -18.11 -14.49
C ILE A 11 -18.20 -17.76 -15.38
N ASN A 12 -19.18 -18.65 -15.52
CA ASN A 12 -20.37 -18.39 -16.32
C ASN A 12 -21.45 -17.62 -15.56
N THR A 13 -21.34 -17.54 -14.23
CA THR A 13 -22.35 -16.92 -13.36
C THR A 13 -21.81 -15.82 -12.47
N ASP A 14 -20.49 -15.79 -12.24
CA ASP A 14 -19.81 -14.79 -11.44
C ASP A 14 -18.74 -14.07 -12.27
N LEU A 15 -18.95 -12.76 -12.47
CA LEU A 15 -18.06 -11.91 -13.25
C LEU A 15 -16.71 -11.65 -12.56
N PHE A 16 -16.63 -11.88 -11.25
CA PHE A 16 -15.40 -11.73 -10.47
C PHE A 16 -14.65 -13.05 -10.26
N CYS A 17 -15.17 -14.14 -10.82
CA CYS A 17 -14.54 -15.44 -10.73
C CYS A 17 -13.33 -15.52 -11.68
N ASP A 18 -12.14 -15.66 -11.11
CA ASP A 18 -10.89 -15.81 -11.86
C ASP A 18 -10.67 -17.22 -12.41
N GLY A 19 -11.57 -18.18 -12.08
CA GLY A 19 -11.49 -19.58 -12.48
C GLY A 19 -10.40 -20.39 -11.78
N GLY A 20 -9.63 -19.78 -10.87
CA GLY A 20 -8.58 -20.42 -10.08
C GLY A 20 -7.45 -21.08 -10.89
N ALA A 21 -6.74 -21.99 -10.20
CA ALA A 21 -5.60 -22.76 -10.72
C ALA A 21 -4.42 -21.89 -11.21
N TYR A 22 -4.15 -20.79 -10.50
CA TYR A 22 -2.97 -19.96 -10.74
C TYR A 22 -1.73 -20.50 -10.02
N ASN A 23 -0.56 -20.20 -10.58
CA ASN A 23 0.75 -20.67 -10.11
C ASN A 23 1.53 -19.54 -9.43
N ASN A 24 1.34 -18.29 -9.82
CA ASN A 24 2.18 -17.17 -9.37
C ASN A 24 1.37 -15.90 -9.16
N TYR A 25 2.02 -14.95 -8.49
CA TYR A 25 1.63 -13.54 -8.50
C TYR A 25 2.74 -12.74 -9.17
N ASP A 26 2.34 -11.83 -10.05
CA ASP A 26 3.23 -10.86 -10.66
C ASP A 26 2.87 -9.46 -10.19
N LEU A 27 3.90 -8.65 -9.95
CA LEU A 27 3.79 -7.24 -9.62
C LEU A 27 4.52 -6.44 -10.70
N GLU A 28 3.79 -5.67 -11.48
CA GLU A 28 4.32 -4.85 -12.56
C GLU A 28 4.10 -3.36 -12.26
N VAL A 29 5.14 -2.55 -12.41
CA VAL A 29 4.99 -1.09 -12.33
C VAL A 29 4.63 -0.59 -13.72
N ILE A 30 3.43 -0.02 -13.84
CA ILE A 30 2.97 0.60 -15.07
C ILE A 30 3.18 2.10 -14.95
N ASP A 31 3.95 2.66 -15.88
CA ASP A 31 4.10 4.10 -16.06
C ASP A 31 3.37 4.49 -17.33
N ARG A 32 2.32 5.32 -17.21
CA ARG A 32 1.46 5.66 -18.34
C ARG A 32 2.23 6.58 -19.30
N MET A 33 2.64 6.01 -20.43
CA MET A 33 3.32 6.75 -21.49
C MET A 33 2.31 7.33 -22.49
N GLY A 34 1.85 8.55 -22.21
CA GLY A 34 1.03 9.31 -23.15
C GLY A 34 -0.36 8.71 -23.43
N ALA A 35 -0.89 9.01 -24.62
CA ALA A 35 -2.24 8.61 -25.03
C ALA A 35 -2.32 7.17 -25.57
N ASP A 36 -1.20 6.59 -26.01
CA ASP A 36 -1.14 5.23 -26.59
C ASP A 36 -0.89 4.14 -25.54
N SER A 37 -0.89 4.49 -24.24
CA SER A 37 -0.85 3.53 -23.15
C SER A 37 -2.17 2.78 -23.06
N PHE A 38 -2.14 1.45 -23.16
CA PHE A 38 -3.32 0.60 -23.03
C PHE A 38 -3.91 0.59 -21.61
N GLN A 39 -3.07 0.88 -20.61
CA GLN A 39 -3.49 1.17 -19.25
C GLN A 39 -3.46 2.69 -19.03
N PRO A 40 -4.61 3.36 -18.82
CA PRO A 40 -4.67 4.81 -18.67
C PRO A 40 -4.15 5.34 -17.32
N ASP A 41 -3.84 4.46 -16.36
CA ASP A 41 -3.32 4.81 -15.04
C ASP A 41 -1.82 4.50 -14.86
N SER A 42 -1.20 5.00 -13.79
CA SER A 42 0.18 4.70 -13.39
C SER A 42 0.24 4.20 -11.95
N GLY A 43 0.74 2.99 -11.76
CA GLY A 43 0.69 2.32 -10.47
C GLY A 43 1.31 0.94 -10.49
N VAL A 44 0.91 0.10 -9.53
CA VAL A 44 1.33 -1.31 -9.49
C VAL A 44 0.17 -2.18 -9.92
N MET A 45 0.33 -2.89 -11.03
CA MET A 45 -0.57 -3.97 -11.43
C MET A 45 -0.18 -5.21 -10.64
N ILE A 46 -1.17 -5.82 -9.97
CA ILE A 46 -1.01 -7.13 -9.34
C ILE A 46 -1.82 -8.13 -10.17
N THR A 47 -1.19 -9.21 -10.60
CA THR A 47 -1.90 -10.27 -11.33
C THR A 47 -1.62 -11.63 -10.76
N LYS A 48 -2.59 -12.54 -10.83
CA LYS A 48 -2.32 -13.98 -10.75
C LYS A 48 -1.93 -14.50 -12.12
N SER A 49 -0.97 -15.41 -12.21
CA SER A 49 -0.52 -15.98 -13.49
C SER A 49 -0.33 -17.49 -13.44
N LYS A 50 -0.53 -18.13 -14.59
CA LYS A 50 -0.27 -19.56 -14.82
C LYS A 50 1.09 -19.73 -15.48
N ASP A 51 1.74 -20.85 -15.21
CA ASP A 51 3.04 -21.15 -15.83
C ASP A 51 2.89 -21.40 -17.34
N ASP A 52 1.77 -22.00 -17.75
CA ASP A 52 1.45 -22.24 -19.15
C ASP A 52 0.59 -21.10 -19.73
N ALA A 53 1.12 -20.43 -20.75
CA ALA A 53 0.48 -19.31 -21.44
C ALA A 53 -0.62 -19.75 -22.42
N MET A 54 -1.66 -20.41 -21.94
CA MET A 54 -2.84 -20.81 -22.73
C MET A 54 -4.14 -20.32 -22.09
N GLY A 55 -5.03 -19.74 -22.89
CA GLY A 55 -6.33 -19.23 -22.41
C GLY A 55 -6.18 -18.08 -21.41
N THR A 56 -6.95 -18.11 -20.31
CA THR A 56 -6.82 -17.19 -19.16
C THR A 56 -5.52 -17.49 -18.41
N TYR A 57 -4.42 -16.99 -18.95
CA TYR A 57 -3.07 -17.19 -18.40
C TYR A 57 -2.74 -16.19 -17.29
N GLN A 58 -3.34 -15.00 -17.33
CA GLN A 58 -3.11 -13.91 -16.38
C GLN A 58 -4.43 -13.24 -16.02
N TRP A 59 -4.61 -12.98 -14.73
CA TRP A 59 -5.80 -12.36 -14.16
C TRP A 59 -5.41 -11.14 -13.35
N THR A 60 -5.91 -9.97 -13.75
CA THR A 60 -5.69 -8.73 -13.02
C THR A 60 -6.51 -8.71 -11.74
N ILE A 61 -5.83 -8.49 -10.61
CA ILE A 61 -6.48 -8.18 -9.37
C ILE A 61 -6.86 -6.70 -9.41
N ASP A 62 -8.16 -6.43 -9.40
CA ASP A 62 -8.70 -5.09 -9.44
C ASP A 62 -8.70 -4.45 -8.04
N ALA A 63 -7.93 -3.37 -7.88
CA ALA A 63 -7.93 -2.56 -6.66
C ALA A 63 -9.29 -1.87 -6.41
N ASN A 64 -10.09 -1.69 -7.45
CA ASN A 64 -11.33 -0.93 -7.49
C ASN A 64 -12.45 -1.74 -8.17
N PRO A 65 -12.85 -2.91 -7.62
CA PRO A 65 -13.76 -3.85 -8.30
C PRO A 65 -15.20 -3.35 -8.47
N GLN A 66 -15.52 -2.14 -8.00
CA GLN A 66 -16.80 -1.50 -8.29
C GLN A 66 -16.92 -1.12 -9.77
N ASP A 67 -18.15 -0.93 -10.26
CA ASP A 67 -18.37 -0.29 -11.56
C ASP A 67 -17.80 1.13 -11.56
N ILE A 68 -16.78 1.39 -12.39
CA ILE A 68 -16.14 2.71 -12.55
C ILE A 68 -17.12 3.76 -13.10
N ARG A 69 -18.28 3.32 -13.62
CA ARG A 69 -19.31 4.14 -14.25
C ARG A 69 -18.78 4.97 -15.43
N LEU A 70 -17.90 4.35 -16.23
CA LEU A 70 -17.40 4.96 -17.46
C LEU A 70 -18.54 5.09 -18.47
N LEU A 71 -18.81 6.33 -18.91
CA LEU A 71 -19.77 6.57 -19.99
C LEU A 71 -19.26 5.93 -21.28
N ASN A 72 -20.05 5.04 -21.87
CA ASN A 72 -19.74 4.46 -23.17
C ASN A 72 -20.26 5.38 -24.28
N PHE A 73 -21.55 5.72 -24.25
CA PHE A 73 -22.18 6.64 -25.19
C PHE A 73 -23.52 7.16 -24.64
N ASN A 74 -24.05 8.22 -25.25
CA ASN A 74 -25.43 8.63 -25.05
C ASN A 74 -26.32 7.97 -26.11
N ARG A 75 -27.41 7.33 -25.66
CA ARG A 75 -28.40 6.73 -26.56
C ARG A 75 -29.11 7.82 -27.38
N PRO A 76 -29.80 7.45 -28.48
CA PRO A 76 -30.59 8.40 -29.27
C PRO A 76 -31.68 9.14 -28.48
N ASP A 77 -32.16 8.55 -27.39
CA ASP A 77 -33.13 9.17 -26.46
C ASP A 77 -32.50 10.14 -25.44
N GLY A 78 -31.18 10.35 -25.50
CA GLY A 78 -30.43 11.23 -24.61
C GLY A 78 -29.98 10.57 -23.29
N THR A 79 -30.35 9.32 -23.02
CA THR A 79 -29.93 8.64 -21.78
C THR A 79 -28.50 8.10 -21.87
N PRO A 80 -27.71 8.16 -20.78
CA PRO A 80 -26.35 7.61 -20.78
C PRO A 80 -26.37 6.08 -20.77
N ALA A 81 -25.53 5.48 -21.59
CA ALA A 81 -25.17 4.06 -21.55
C ALA A 81 -23.74 3.93 -21.00
N TYR A 82 -23.59 3.26 -19.87
CA TYR A 82 -22.30 3.02 -19.23
C TYR A 82 -21.68 1.71 -19.72
N VAL A 83 -20.36 1.62 -19.60
CA VAL A 83 -19.62 0.38 -19.80
C VAL A 83 -20.09 -0.66 -18.78
N THR A 84 -20.26 -1.91 -19.20
CA THR A 84 -20.70 -2.99 -18.30
C THR A 84 -19.54 -3.49 -17.45
N ILE A 85 -19.84 -4.11 -16.29
CA ILE A 85 -18.81 -4.54 -15.33
C ILE A 85 -17.88 -5.68 -15.83
N GLY A 86 -18.21 -6.33 -16.95
CA GLY A 86 -17.35 -7.34 -17.60
C GLY A 86 -16.52 -6.84 -18.78
N ASP A 87 -16.57 -5.54 -19.09
CA ASP A 87 -15.77 -4.93 -20.15
C ASP A 87 -14.37 -4.59 -19.62
N TYR A 88 -13.32 -4.83 -20.42
CA TYR A 88 -11.93 -4.61 -20.02
C TYR A 88 -11.63 -3.18 -19.58
N ARG A 89 -12.40 -2.19 -20.04
CA ARG A 89 -12.24 -0.78 -19.63
C ARG A 89 -12.58 -0.53 -18.17
N GLN A 90 -13.23 -1.48 -17.50
CA GLN A 90 -13.41 -1.44 -16.04
C GLN A 90 -12.06 -1.48 -15.32
N LEU A 91 -11.03 -2.09 -15.90
CA LEU A 91 -9.68 -2.16 -15.32
C LEU A 91 -8.87 -0.86 -15.47
N ALA A 92 -9.50 0.25 -15.87
CA ALA A 92 -8.84 1.54 -16.05
C ALA A 92 -8.39 2.19 -14.74
N ASP A 93 -8.94 1.77 -13.59
CA ASP A 93 -8.53 2.16 -12.24
C ASP A 93 -8.08 0.96 -11.39
N ALA A 94 -7.73 -0.16 -12.02
CA ALA A 94 -7.36 -1.39 -11.31
C ALA A 94 -5.99 -1.35 -10.61
N LEU A 95 -5.13 -0.37 -10.93
CA LEU A 95 -3.77 -0.32 -10.41
C LEU A 95 -3.74 0.11 -8.94
N PHE A 96 -2.88 -0.52 -8.17
CA PHE A 96 -2.68 -0.19 -6.76
C PHE A 96 -1.72 0.99 -6.61
N HIS A 97 -2.01 1.88 -5.66
CA HIS A 97 -1.24 3.11 -5.44
C HIS A 97 -0.70 3.20 -4.02
N ALA A 98 0.53 3.70 -3.87
CA ALA A 98 1.08 3.99 -2.56
C ALA A 98 0.39 5.20 -1.91
N GLY A 99 0.14 5.11 -0.61
CA GLY A 99 -0.37 6.20 0.20
C GLY A 99 -1.88 6.19 0.40
N THR A 100 -2.35 7.00 1.35
CA THR A 100 -3.78 7.12 1.62
C THR A 100 -4.39 8.19 0.73
N ARG A 101 -5.64 7.98 0.29
CA ARG A 101 -6.36 8.89 -0.61
C ARG A 101 -5.64 9.09 -1.95
N SER A 102 -4.97 8.05 -2.42
CA SER A 102 -4.33 7.97 -3.74
C SER A 102 -5.32 7.69 -4.88
N GLY A 103 -6.60 7.48 -4.56
CA GLY A 103 -7.64 7.10 -5.52
C GLY A 103 -7.70 5.58 -5.79
N SER A 104 -6.85 4.80 -5.12
CA SER A 104 -6.83 3.34 -5.23
C SER A 104 -6.35 2.70 -3.93
N GLU A 105 -6.45 1.38 -3.83
CA GLU A 105 -5.96 0.62 -2.69
C GLU A 105 -4.42 0.56 -2.68
N PHE A 106 -3.84 0.47 -1.48
CA PHE A 106 -2.39 0.36 -1.27
C PHE A 106 -1.97 -1.02 -0.76
N GLU A 107 -2.91 -1.95 -0.65
CA GLU A 107 -2.65 -3.32 -0.16
C GLU A 107 -3.66 -4.33 -0.73
N TYR A 108 -3.24 -5.57 -0.87
CA TYR A 108 -4.07 -6.68 -1.31
C TYR A 108 -3.90 -7.88 -0.38
N ILE A 109 -5.01 -8.43 0.09
CA ILE A 109 -5.05 -9.59 1.00
C ILE A 109 -5.70 -10.77 0.29
N ASP A 110 -4.92 -11.80 0.03
CA ASP A 110 -5.42 -13.10 -0.42
C ASP A 110 -5.41 -14.06 0.78
N LYS A 111 -6.55 -14.15 1.46
CA LYS A 111 -6.70 -15.02 2.64
C LYS A 111 -6.54 -16.51 2.29
N PRO A 112 -7.19 -17.04 1.23
CA PRO A 112 -6.99 -18.43 0.82
C PRO A 112 -5.53 -18.79 0.60
N ASN A 113 -4.77 -17.94 -0.11
CA ASN A 113 -3.35 -18.16 -0.38
C ASN A 113 -2.43 -17.64 0.73
N THR A 114 -3.00 -17.12 1.82
CA THR A 114 -2.31 -16.67 3.02
C THR A 114 -1.24 -15.60 2.74
N LEU A 115 -1.58 -14.67 1.85
CA LEU A 115 -0.70 -13.65 1.31
C LEU A 115 -1.24 -12.25 1.63
N HIS A 116 -0.33 -11.32 1.93
CA HIS A 116 -0.63 -9.89 2.00
C HIS A 116 0.46 -9.12 1.27
N ILE A 117 0.06 -8.39 0.23
CA ILE A 117 0.92 -7.55 -0.61
C ILE A 117 0.69 -6.08 -0.25
N TYR A 118 1.76 -5.31 -0.18
CA TYR A 118 1.76 -3.89 0.17
C TYR A 118 2.42 -3.05 -0.92
N ILE A 119 1.78 -1.93 -1.27
CA ILE A 119 2.33 -0.88 -2.11
C ILE A 119 2.78 0.26 -1.18
N VAL A 120 4.05 0.22 -0.78
CA VAL A 120 4.54 1.00 0.35
C VAL A 120 4.90 2.42 -0.04
N CYS A 121 5.62 2.61 -1.14
CA CYS A 121 6.11 3.93 -1.53
C CYS A 121 6.25 4.03 -3.03
N VAL A 122 5.96 5.22 -3.58
CA VAL A 122 6.23 5.57 -4.97
C VAL A 122 7.51 6.41 -5.04
N ASN A 123 8.34 6.16 -6.05
CA ASN A 123 9.54 6.92 -6.33
C ASN A 123 9.63 7.21 -7.83
N ARG A 124 10.00 8.44 -8.17
CA ARG A 124 10.33 8.83 -9.53
C ARG A 124 11.71 9.45 -9.52
N ASP A 125 12.64 8.85 -10.25
CA ASP A 125 14.02 9.35 -10.27
C ASP A 125 14.15 10.64 -11.10
N SER A 126 15.36 11.21 -11.12
CA SER A 126 15.64 12.45 -11.84
C SER A 126 15.49 12.34 -13.36
N THR A 127 15.47 11.12 -13.91
CA THR A 127 15.22 10.87 -15.34
C THR A 127 13.75 10.62 -15.64
N GLY A 128 12.91 10.56 -14.60
CA GLY A 128 11.48 10.34 -14.71
C GLY A 128 11.06 8.88 -14.65
N VAL A 129 11.94 7.93 -14.30
CA VAL A 129 11.55 6.51 -14.21
C VAL A 129 10.73 6.28 -12.95
N LEU A 130 9.51 5.79 -13.13
CA LEU A 130 8.61 5.39 -12.05
C LEU A 130 9.06 4.05 -11.45
N SER A 131 9.08 3.98 -10.13
CA SER A 131 9.41 2.78 -9.36
C SER A 131 8.59 2.75 -8.07
N TYR A 132 8.31 1.56 -7.56
CA TYR A 132 7.61 1.38 -6.30
C TYR A 132 8.45 0.55 -5.33
N THR A 133 8.34 0.86 -4.05
CA THR A 133 8.70 -0.05 -2.98
C THR A 133 7.46 -0.88 -2.65
N THR A 134 7.56 -2.19 -2.86
CA THR A 134 6.53 -3.15 -2.46
C THR A 134 7.05 -4.04 -1.35
N ALA A 135 6.12 -4.64 -0.61
CA ALA A 135 6.45 -5.63 0.40
C ALA A 135 5.40 -6.73 0.40
N ILE A 136 5.79 -7.92 0.85
CA ILE A 136 4.91 -9.08 0.89
C ILE A 136 5.13 -9.78 2.23
N ARG A 137 4.06 -10.22 2.87
CA ARG A 137 4.14 -11.12 4.02
C ARG A 137 3.18 -12.28 3.88
N SER A 138 3.49 -13.35 4.60
CA SER A 138 2.53 -14.41 4.85
C SER A 138 1.55 -14.00 5.95
N LEU A 139 0.30 -14.42 5.80
CA LEU A 139 -0.73 -14.38 6.84
C LEU A 139 -0.59 -15.56 7.82
N ASN A 140 0.13 -16.63 7.44
CA ASN A 140 0.40 -17.80 8.27
C ASN A 140 1.58 -17.61 9.23
N SER A 141 1.93 -16.37 9.58
CA SER A 141 3.01 -16.10 10.53
C SER A 141 2.63 -16.69 11.89
N THR A 142 3.15 -17.88 12.20
CA THR A 142 3.12 -18.44 13.54
C THR A 142 4.11 -17.67 14.41
N THR A 143 3.90 -17.70 15.72
CA THR A 143 4.56 -16.88 16.75
C THR A 143 6.07 -17.09 16.90
N SER A 144 6.72 -17.92 16.09
CA SER A 144 8.18 -18.11 16.11
C SER A 144 8.87 -17.21 15.07
N ASP A 145 8.56 -15.93 15.04
CA ASP A 145 9.40 -14.95 14.36
C ASP A 145 10.78 -14.90 15.05
N PRO A 146 11.85 -15.42 14.43
CA PRO A 146 13.15 -15.50 15.08
C PRO A 146 13.79 -14.11 15.22
N HIS A 147 13.27 -13.10 14.51
CA HIS A 147 13.79 -11.75 14.56
C HIS A 147 13.33 -11.06 15.83
N LYS A 148 14.25 -10.34 16.48
CA LYS A 148 13.87 -9.46 17.59
C LYS A 148 13.27 -8.19 16.97
N ARG A 149 11.98 -8.20 16.67
CA ARG A 149 11.29 -7.00 16.16
C ARG A 149 11.06 -6.03 17.30
N LYS A 150 11.65 -4.86 17.21
CA LYS A 150 11.39 -3.70 18.07
C LYS A 150 11.37 -2.46 17.19
N VAL A 151 10.47 -1.54 17.46
CA VAL A 151 10.33 -0.30 16.71
C VAL A 151 10.52 0.90 17.62
N ALA A 152 11.11 1.96 17.08
CA ALA A 152 11.13 3.26 17.70
C ALA A 152 10.62 4.31 16.72
N VAL A 153 9.94 5.32 17.26
CA VAL A 153 9.46 6.48 16.52
C VAL A 153 9.97 7.73 17.23
N SER A 154 10.78 8.53 16.54
CA SER A 154 11.30 9.79 17.08
C SER A 154 10.95 10.94 16.14
N TRP A 155 10.42 12.02 16.68
CA TRP A 155 10.20 13.24 15.91
C TRP A 155 11.53 13.80 15.39
N LEU A 156 11.52 14.28 14.15
CA LEU A 156 12.61 15.06 13.59
C LEU A 156 12.25 16.54 13.66
N THR A 157 13.15 17.35 14.21
CA THR A 157 12.99 18.79 14.20
C THR A 157 12.93 19.31 12.76
N VAL A 158 11.80 19.91 12.37
CA VAL A 158 11.69 20.68 11.14
C VAL A 158 11.16 22.07 11.49
N GLY A 159 11.96 23.08 11.19
CA GLY A 159 11.67 24.49 11.44
C GLY A 159 10.73 25.11 10.41
N SER A 160 9.55 24.52 10.20
CA SER A 160 8.57 25.06 9.25
C SER A 160 7.22 25.31 9.91
N ARG A 161 6.83 26.59 9.93
CA ARG A 161 5.58 27.10 10.51
C ARG A 161 4.34 26.59 9.75
N PRO A 162 3.29 26.11 10.44
CA PRO A 162 2.00 25.80 9.83
C PRO A 162 1.44 26.97 9.01
N THR A 163 1.25 26.78 7.71
CA THR A 163 0.43 27.70 6.90
C THR A 163 -0.98 27.14 6.76
N THR A 164 -1.91 27.91 6.20
CA THR A 164 -3.28 27.45 5.88
C THR A 164 -3.32 26.31 4.85
N LYS A 165 -2.17 25.93 4.26
CA LYS A 165 -2.01 24.75 3.39
C LYS A 165 -1.55 23.49 4.16
N GLY A 166 -1.42 23.58 5.49
CA GLY A 166 -0.87 22.53 6.35
C GLY A 166 0.67 22.51 6.39
N VAL A 167 1.23 21.79 7.37
CA VAL A 167 2.67 21.46 7.44
C VAL A 167 2.85 19.96 7.57
N ALA A 168 3.86 19.44 6.87
CA ALA A 168 4.31 18.07 7.01
C ALA A 168 5.35 17.98 8.14
N TYR A 169 5.01 17.27 9.20
CA TYR A 169 5.93 16.91 10.27
C TYR A 169 6.53 15.55 9.97
N SER A 170 7.85 15.46 10.07
CA SER A 170 8.60 14.22 9.85
C SER A 170 8.90 13.51 11.16
N PHE A 171 8.77 12.19 11.13
CA PHE A 171 9.18 11.29 12.20
C PHE A 171 10.13 10.24 11.63
N GLN A 172 11.21 9.94 12.34
CA GLN A 172 12.01 8.75 12.08
C GLN A 172 11.31 7.53 12.66
N VAL A 173 11.08 6.53 11.82
CA VAL A 173 10.63 5.19 12.18
C VAL A 173 11.78 4.24 11.87
N TYR A 174 12.18 3.43 12.85
CA TYR A 174 13.32 2.53 12.70
C TYR A 174 13.24 1.31 13.60
N ILE A 175 13.90 0.24 13.15
CA ILE A 175 13.98 -1.02 13.88
C ILE A 175 15.12 -0.94 14.90
N THR A 176 14.81 -1.14 16.18
CA THR A 176 15.80 -1.11 17.29
C THR A 176 16.21 -2.50 17.77
N GLY A 177 15.60 -3.54 17.22
CA GLY A 177 15.99 -4.90 17.50
C GLY A 177 17.01 -5.44 16.50
N SER A 178 17.09 -6.77 16.38
CA SER A 178 18.13 -7.43 15.60
C SER A 178 17.55 -8.48 14.68
N TYR A 179 18.13 -8.57 13.49
CA TYR A 179 17.88 -9.65 12.56
C TYR A 179 18.47 -10.96 13.11
N SER A 180 17.78 -12.05 12.80
CA SER A 180 18.22 -13.41 13.10
C SER A 180 18.06 -14.22 11.84
N GLU A 181 19.11 -14.88 11.35
CA GLU A 181 19.01 -15.73 10.16
C GLU A 181 17.96 -16.84 10.40
N PRO A 182 17.07 -17.13 9.43
CA PRO A 182 16.12 -18.24 9.55
C PRO A 182 16.85 -19.57 9.76
N ALA A 183 16.40 -20.36 10.75
CA ALA A 183 16.90 -21.72 10.93
C ALA A 183 16.43 -22.60 9.76
N GLY A 184 17.36 -23.28 9.08
CA GLY A 184 17.04 -24.21 7.98
C GLY A 184 17.14 -23.62 6.57
N GLY A 185 17.61 -22.37 6.40
CA GLY A 185 17.78 -21.75 5.09
C GLY A 185 16.46 -21.28 4.46
N VAL A 186 16.54 -20.60 3.31
CA VAL A 186 15.38 -20.07 2.62
C VAL A 186 14.77 -21.15 1.73
N ALA A 187 13.59 -21.66 2.07
CA ALA A 187 12.82 -22.62 1.28
C ALA A 187 12.07 -21.94 0.10
N HIS A 188 12.77 -21.11 -0.67
CA HIS A 188 12.22 -20.40 -1.83
C HIS A 188 13.00 -20.80 -3.09
N PRO A 189 12.34 -20.95 -4.27
CA PRO A 189 13.03 -21.35 -5.52
C PRO A 189 14.14 -20.40 -5.99
N ARG A 190 14.15 -19.18 -5.46
CA ARG A 190 15.17 -18.15 -5.71
C ARG A 190 15.69 -17.61 -4.38
N ASP A 191 16.95 -17.17 -4.35
CA ASP A 191 17.49 -16.48 -3.18
C ASP A 191 16.76 -15.14 -2.96
N VAL A 192 16.01 -15.06 -1.87
CA VAL A 192 15.27 -13.87 -1.42
C VAL A 192 15.81 -13.32 -0.11
N SER A 193 16.97 -13.79 0.35
CA SER A 193 17.54 -13.46 1.66
C SER A 193 17.72 -11.95 1.88
N ALA A 194 17.97 -11.20 0.78
CA ALA A 194 18.08 -9.74 0.81
C ALA A 194 16.78 -9.02 1.24
N TYR A 195 15.62 -9.64 1.00
CA TYR A 195 14.30 -9.06 1.28
C TYR A 195 13.74 -9.44 2.65
N LEU A 196 14.39 -10.36 3.37
CA LEU A 196 13.96 -10.80 4.70
C LEU A 196 14.44 -9.88 5.84
N LYS A 197 15.27 -8.87 5.51
CA LYS A 197 15.94 -7.99 6.48
C LYS A 197 15.17 -6.70 6.76
N SER A 198 13.87 -6.69 6.49
CA SER A 198 12.99 -5.53 6.66
C SER A 198 11.69 -5.88 7.35
N ASP A 199 10.99 -4.83 7.78
CA ASP A 199 9.61 -4.90 8.23
C ASP A 199 8.77 -3.85 7.53
N VAL A 200 7.47 -4.08 7.48
CA VAL A 200 6.48 -3.05 7.14
C VAL A 200 5.86 -2.57 8.44
N PHE A 201 5.83 -1.27 8.62
CA PHE A 201 5.15 -0.63 9.73
C PHE A 201 3.90 0.09 9.22
N ARG A 202 2.75 -0.27 9.80
CA ARG A 202 1.53 0.50 9.64
C ARG A 202 1.53 1.69 10.58
N LEU A 203 1.29 2.84 10.00
CA LEU A 203 1.31 4.13 10.66
C LEU A 203 -0.12 4.56 11.01
N SER A 204 -0.28 5.16 12.19
CA SER A 204 -1.50 5.87 12.57
C SER A 204 -1.14 7.20 13.23
N ALA A 205 -1.91 8.24 12.92
CA ALA A 205 -1.65 9.59 13.44
C ALA A 205 -2.89 10.13 14.16
N SER A 206 -2.66 10.79 15.30
CA SER A 206 -3.68 11.53 16.03
C SER A 206 -3.16 12.89 16.49
N VAL A 207 -4.06 13.80 16.85
CA VAL A 207 -3.71 15.10 17.40
C VAL A 207 -4.59 15.46 18.58
N THR A 208 -3.98 16.05 19.60
CA THR A 208 -4.66 16.66 20.74
C THR A 208 -4.51 18.17 20.64
N GLY A 209 -5.57 18.91 21.00
CA GLY A 209 -5.65 20.36 20.86
C GLY A 209 -6.90 20.73 20.09
N TRP A 210 -7.70 21.64 20.64
CA TRP A 210 -8.98 22.00 20.02
C TRP A 210 -8.75 22.67 18.66
N GLY A 211 -9.54 22.29 17.66
CA GLY A 211 -9.45 22.84 16.32
C GLY A 211 -8.22 22.40 15.50
N TRP A 212 -7.50 21.35 15.90
CA TRP A 212 -6.41 20.76 15.09
C TRP A 212 -6.88 19.54 14.31
N LYS A 213 -6.35 19.36 13.09
CA LYS A 213 -6.56 18.18 12.25
C LYS A 213 -5.22 17.57 11.84
N VAL A 214 -5.20 16.24 11.75
CA VAL A 214 -4.09 15.50 11.15
C VAL A 214 -4.56 14.60 10.03
N LYS A 215 -3.68 14.44 9.06
CA LYS A 215 -3.80 13.48 7.99
C LYS A 215 -2.46 12.79 7.82
N LEU A 216 -2.52 11.51 7.54
CA LEU A 216 -1.37 10.69 7.23
C LEU A 216 -1.33 10.55 5.71
N PRO A 217 -0.35 11.11 4.98
CA PRO A 217 -0.27 10.95 3.53
C PRO A 217 -0.01 9.50 3.13
N ASN A 218 0.80 8.77 3.91
CA ASN A 218 1.11 7.37 3.67
C ASN A 218 0.95 6.53 4.93
N ALA A 219 0.13 5.48 4.84
CA ALA A 219 -0.17 4.58 5.96
C ALA A 219 0.93 3.56 6.23
N LEU A 220 1.89 3.40 5.32
CA LEU A 220 2.93 2.39 5.41
C LEU A 220 4.32 3.02 5.35
N VAL A 221 5.26 2.42 6.08
CA VAL A 221 6.69 2.65 5.91
C VAL A 221 7.42 1.32 6.05
N THR A 222 8.45 1.08 5.24
CA THR A 222 9.29 -0.12 5.38
C THR A 222 10.72 0.27 5.67
N ALA A 223 11.31 -0.35 6.69
CA ALA A 223 12.69 -0.11 7.11
C ALA A 223 13.44 -1.44 7.25
N LYS A 224 14.72 -1.44 6.88
CA LYS A 224 15.64 -2.54 7.19
C LYS A 224 16.11 -2.47 8.66
N PHE A 225 16.62 -3.58 9.18
CA PHE A 225 17.33 -3.57 10.46
C PHE A 225 18.51 -2.58 10.40
N GLY A 226 18.57 -1.65 11.36
CA GLY A 226 19.59 -0.58 11.40
C GLY A 226 19.31 0.63 10.50
N GLU A 227 18.29 0.58 9.65
CA GLU A 227 17.89 1.69 8.80
C GLU A 227 16.86 2.58 9.50
N LYS A 228 16.92 3.89 9.22
CA LYS A 228 15.89 4.85 9.61
C LYS A 228 15.13 5.33 8.38
N LYS A 229 13.82 5.36 8.50
CA LYS A 229 12.92 5.87 7.45
C LYS A 229 12.06 6.99 7.98
N THR A 230 11.63 7.86 7.08
CA THR A 230 10.81 9.02 7.44
C THR A 230 9.35 8.73 7.17
N GLY A 231 8.53 8.80 8.22
CA GLY A 231 7.08 8.94 8.11
C GLY A 231 6.68 10.41 8.16
N TYR A 232 5.66 10.80 7.39
CA TYR A 232 5.16 12.16 7.32
C TYR A 232 3.77 12.25 7.91
N VAL A 233 3.49 13.29 8.70
CA VAL A 233 2.15 13.62 9.19
C VAL A 233 1.82 15.04 8.74
N ALA A 234 0.75 15.20 7.97
CA ALA A 234 0.22 16.50 7.63
C ALA A 234 -0.66 17.01 8.78
N VAL A 235 -0.40 18.23 9.23
CA VAL A 235 -1.06 18.86 10.38
C VAL A 235 -1.54 20.25 9.96
N THR A 236 -2.78 20.59 10.30
CA THR A 236 -3.32 21.94 10.06
C THR A 236 -4.30 22.32 11.16
N PRO A 237 -4.38 23.61 11.55
CA PRO A 237 -5.55 24.11 12.23
C PRO A 237 -6.75 24.04 11.28
N ASP A 238 -7.90 23.66 11.83
CA ASP A 238 -9.21 23.62 11.15
C ASP A 238 -10.04 24.89 11.41
N SER A 239 -9.56 25.76 12.30
CA SER A 239 -10.23 26.99 12.68
C SER A 239 -9.20 28.07 13.04
N PRO A 240 -9.46 29.35 12.70
CA PRO A 240 -8.67 30.49 13.21
C PRO A 240 -8.66 30.60 14.73
N LEU A 241 -9.56 29.90 15.43
CA LEU A 241 -9.64 29.87 16.88
C LEU A 241 -8.92 28.66 17.50
N ALA A 242 -8.38 27.74 16.69
CA ALA A 242 -7.71 26.53 17.17
C ALA A 242 -6.71 26.84 18.30
N SER A 243 -6.58 25.93 19.26
CA SER A 243 -5.65 26.06 20.38
C SER A 243 -4.26 26.45 19.90
N LEU A 244 -3.57 27.32 20.66
CA LEU A 244 -2.22 27.79 20.30
C LEU A 244 -1.24 26.65 20.06
N VAL A 245 -1.40 25.57 20.83
CA VAL A 245 -0.59 24.37 20.80
C VAL A 245 -1.46 23.17 20.43
N GLY A 246 -0.93 22.32 19.55
CA GLY A 246 -1.39 20.95 19.34
C GLY A 246 -0.28 19.95 19.62
N ILE A 247 -0.64 18.72 19.99
CA ILE A 247 0.30 17.61 20.19
C ILE A 247 -0.06 16.51 19.20
N VAL A 248 0.84 16.28 18.25
CA VAL A 248 0.71 15.26 17.21
C VAL A 248 1.38 13.99 17.70
N LYS A 249 0.66 12.86 17.64
CA LYS A 249 1.17 11.53 17.95
C LYS A 249 1.20 10.71 16.67
N LEU A 250 2.38 10.21 16.29
CA LEU A 250 2.53 9.18 15.28
C LEU A 250 2.82 7.84 15.97
N THR A 251 2.09 6.80 15.61
CA THR A 251 2.32 5.42 16.06
C THR A 251 2.70 4.56 14.88
N ALA A 252 3.74 3.75 15.03
CA ALA A 252 4.14 2.73 14.07
C ALA A 252 3.95 1.34 14.71
N THR A 253 3.26 0.45 14.01
CA THR A 253 3.00 -0.94 14.42
C THR A 253 3.55 -1.87 13.37
N SER A 254 4.30 -2.90 13.78
CA SER A 254 4.83 -3.91 12.85
C SER A 254 3.69 -4.75 12.26
N GLU A 255 3.67 -4.89 10.93
CA GLU A 255 2.75 -5.80 10.23
C GLU A 255 3.16 -7.27 10.43
N SER A 256 4.44 -7.53 10.71
CA SER A 256 4.95 -8.87 10.99
C SER A 256 4.64 -9.32 12.42
N ASN A 257 4.55 -8.39 13.38
CA ASN A 257 4.16 -8.65 14.75
C ASN A 257 3.33 -7.48 15.33
N PRO A 258 1.99 -7.57 15.30
CA PRO A 258 1.11 -6.48 15.75
C PRO A 258 1.26 -6.08 17.22
N ALA A 259 1.89 -6.91 18.07
CA ALA A 259 2.20 -6.55 19.45
C ALA A 259 3.39 -5.57 19.58
N VAL A 260 4.19 -5.44 18.52
CA VAL A 260 5.34 -4.53 18.47
C VAL A 260 4.90 -3.18 17.88
N SER A 261 4.80 -2.18 18.74
CA SER A 261 4.48 -0.80 18.35
C SER A 261 5.26 0.23 19.16
N ALA A 262 5.40 1.44 18.60
CA ALA A 262 5.96 2.59 19.30
C ALA A 262 5.32 3.88 18.80
N SER A 263 5.37 4.92 19.63
CA SER A 263 4.85 6.24 19.27
C SER A 263 5.88 7.34 19.49
N GLY A 264 5.85 8.35 18.61
CA GLY A 264 6.57 9.61 18.77
C GLY A 264 5.58 10.76 18.91
N LEU A 265 5.97 11.78 19.68
CA LEU A 265 5.18 13.00 19.88
C LEU A 265 5.89 14.20 19.28
N CYS A 266 5.11 15.12 18.72
CA CYS A 266 5.57 16.40 18.22
C CYS A 266 4.62 17.51 18.66
N TRP A 267 5.18 18.65 19.06
CA TRP A 267 4.42 19.83 19.41
C TRP A 267 4.30 20.73 18.19
N VAL A 268 3.07 21.17 17.90
CA VAL A 268 2.77 22.07 16.81
C VAL A 268 2.23 23.37 17.37
N ASN A 269 2.76 24.49 16.89
CA ASN A 269 2.32 25.82 17.29
C ASN A 269 1.61 26.49 16.13
N ARG A 270 0.57 27.26 16.45
CA ARG A 270 -0.15 28.06 15.48
C ARG A 270 0.66 29.27 14.98
N PHE A 271 1.70 29.69 15.71
CA PHE A 271 2.56 30.86 15.45
C PHE A 271 4.04 30.48 15.43
#